data_AF-A0A937F2L4-F1
#
_entry.id   AF-A0A937F2L4-F1
#
_cell.length_a   1.000
_cell.length_b   1.000
_cell.length_c   1.000
_cell.angle_alpha   90.00
_cell.angle_beta   90.00
_cell.angle_gamma   90.00
#
_symmetry.space_group_name_H-M   'P 1'
#
loop_
_entity.id
_entity.type
_entity.pdbx_description
1 polymer ?
#
loop_
_entity_poly.entity_id
_entity_poly.type
_entity_poly.pdbx_seq_one_letter_code
_entity_poly.pdbx_strand_id
1 'polypeptide(L)' 'MERSRCPVCGHIYDPAEAGDPKPEIAPGTAFEELPEDWKCPV' A
#
# COMPACT_ATOMS: atom_id res chain seq x y z
N MET A 1 5.70 -11.29 -0.21
CA MET A 1 4.88 -10.05 -0.29
C MET A 1 3.50 -10.37 0.24
N GLU A 2 3.14 -9.78 1.37
CA GLU A 2 1.82 -9.93 1.98
C GLU A 2 0.90 -8.81 1.48
N ARG A 3 -0.32 -9.20 1.12
CA ARG A 3 -1.34 -8.32 0.57
C ARG A 3 -2.20 -7.80 1.70
N SER A 4 -2.24 -6.49 1.88
CA SER A 4 -2.98 -5.88 2.99
C SER A 4 -4.28 -5.30 2.47
N ARG A 5 -5.41 -5.76 3.04
CA ARG A 5 -6.73 -5.24 2.69
C ARG A 5 -7.09 -4.05 3.57
N CYS A 6 -7.43 -2.92 2.96
CA CYS A 6 -8.04 -1.81 3.65
C CYS A 6 -9.41 -2.23 4.21
N PRO A 7 -9.66 -2.14 5.53
CA PRO A 7 -10.93 -2.54 6.13
C PRO A 7 -12.08 -1.58 5.83
N VAL A 8 -11.78 -0.38 5.31
CA VAL A 8 -12.78 0.67 5.03
C VAL A 8 -13.37 0.52 3.63
N CYS A 9 -12.52 0.48 2.60
CA CYS A 9 -12.96 0.39 1.20
C CYS A 9 -12.79 -1.01 0.59
N GLY A 10 -12.10 -1.93 1.26
CA GLY A 10 -11.82 -3.28 0.76
C GLY A 10 -10.69 -3.36 -0.27
N HIS A 11 -10.03 -2.25 -0.59
CA HIS A 11 -8.88 -2.20 -1.49
C HIS A 11 -7.74 -3.08 -0.98
N ILE A 12 -7.08 -3.81 -1.88
CA ILE A 12 -5.94 -4.67 -1.54
C ILE A 12 -4.67 -3.93 -1.98
N TYR A 13 -3.87 -3.53 -1.01
CA TYR A 13 -2.50 -3.07 -1.23
C TYR A 13 -1.64 -4.30 -1.59
N ASP A 14 -1.21 -4.37 -2.85
CA ASP A 14 -0.24 -5.36 -3.31
C ASP A 14 1.11 -4.67 -3.56
N PRO A 15 2.13 -4.94 -2.73
CA PRO A 15 3.44 -4.31 -2.88
C PRO A 15 4.21 -4.79 -4.12
N ALA A 16 3.78 -5.85 -4.80
CA ALA A 16 4.46 -6.42 -5.97
C ALA A 16 3.98 -5.83 -7.31
N GLU A 17 2.73 -5.39 -7.44
CA GLU A 17 2.19 -4.87 -8.71
C GLU A 17 2.64 -3.43 -9.01
N ALA A 18 2.69 -2.58 -7.99
CA ALA A 18 3.33 -1.29 -7.95
C ALA A 18 3.00 -0.77 -6.55
N GLY A 19 4.02 -0.45 -5.75
CA GLY A 19 3.79 0.42 -4.61
C GLY A 19 2.92 1.61 -5.05
N ASP A 20 2.01 2.02 -4.17
CA ASP A 20 1.00 3.06 -4.41
C ASP A 20 1.53 4.13 -5.37
N PRO A 21 0.81 4.55 -6.43
CA PRO A 21 1.30 5.53 -7.41
C PRO A 21 1.62 6.90 -6.80
N LYS A 22 1.43 7.07 -5.49
CA LYS A 22 2.01 8.16 -4.73
C LYS A 22 3.54 8.18 -4.89
N PRO A 23 4.13 9.35 -5.15
CA PRO A 23 5.55 9.51 -5.45
C PRO A 23 6.51 9.11 -4.30
N GLU A 24 5.98 8.73 -3.14
CA GLU A 24 6.73 8.48 -1.91
C GLU A 24 6.84 7.00 -1.53
N ILE A 25 6.11 6.10 -2.20
CA ILE A 25 6.15 4.65 -1.90
C ILE A 25 6.85 3.91 -3.03
N ALA A 26 8.01 3.32 -2.73
CA ALA A 26 8.75 2.54 -3.72
C ALA A 26 8.00 1.24 -4.08
N PRO A 27 8.14 0.75 -5.32
CA PRO A 27 7.65 -0.58 -5.66
C PRO A 27 8.35 -1.64 -4.78
N GLY A 28 7.58 -2.58 -4.24
CA GLY A 28 8.08 -3.60 -3.31
C GLY A 28 8.02 -3.22 -1.83
N THR A 29 7.68 -1.97 -1.47
CA THR A 29 7.52 -1.55 -0.06
C THR A 29 6.40 -2.33 0.61
N ALA A 30 6.71 -3.10 1.66
CA ALA A 30 5.68 -3.84 2.39
C ALA A 30 4.70 -2.88 3.08
N PHE A 31 3.48 -3.35 3.34
CA PHE A 31 2.48 -2.51 4.03
C PHE A 31 2.94 -2.06 5.42
N GLU A 32 3.72 -2.89 6.11
CA GLU A 32 4.32 -2.59 7.42
C GLU A 32 5.44 -1.54 7.35
N GLU A 33 6.03 -1.33 6.18
CA GLU A 33 7.05 -0.30 5.93
C GLU A 33 6.43 1.02 5.48
N LEU A 34 5.10 1.06 5.28
CA LEU A 34 4.42 2.28 4.91
C LEU A 34 4.45 3.29 6.06
N PRO A 35 4.55 4.59 5.75
CA PRO A 35 4.42 5.64 6.74
C PRO A 35 3.08 5.53 7.48
N GLU A 36 3.06 5.94 8.74
CA GLU A 36 1.83 6.05 9.54
C GLU A 36 0.81 7.07 8.97
N ASP A 37 1.26 8.04 8.16
CA ASP A 37 0.38 8.95 7.40
C ASP A 37 -0.07 8.38 6.05
N TRP A 38 0.33 7.15 5.70
CA TRP A 38 -0.12 6.51 4.48
C TRP A 38 -1.64 6.38 4.50
N LYS A 39 -2.26 6.91 3.45
CA LYS A 39 -3.70 6.82 3.22
C LYS A 39 -3.95 5.98 1.99
N CYS A 40 -4.93 5.08 2.13
CA CYS A 40 -5.47 4.31 1.03
C CYS A 40 -5.80 5.24 -0.14
N PRO A 41 -5.39 4.89 -1.38
CA PRO A 41 -5.59 5.74 -2.56
C PRO A 41 -7.01 5.64 -3.15
N VAL A 42 -7.83 4.73 -2.61
CA VAL A 42 -9.23 4.50 -3.01
C VAL A 42 -10.17 5.41 -2.22
#